data_AF-A0A229R731-F1
#
_entry.id   AF-A0A229R731-F1
#
_cell.length_a   1.000
_cell.length_b   1.000
_cell.length_c   1.000
_cell.angle_alpha   90.00
_cell.angle_beta   90.00
_cell.angle_gamma   90.00
#
_symmetry.space_group_name_H-M   'P 1'
#
loop_
_entity.id
_entity.type
_entity.pdbx_description
1 polymer ?
#
loop_
_entity_poly.entity_id
_entity_poly.type
_entity_poly.pdbx_seq_one_letter_code
_entity_poly.pdbx_strand_id
1 'polypeptide(L)'
;DRRGRGESGDTEPFSVAREVEDIAALIKEAGGTAHVYGISSGAALALEAAKAGLPITKLAVYEFPLVVDDTRPPVPADYPERLEKAIATGKPGTAIKTFMREGVRVPAPVVFMMPFTPAWPKLKKVAPTLRYDAALFDGLHDGTPLPEGRWAGVSVPTLVMDGGKSPAWIRNGVAALAKAVPGA
;
A
#
# COMPACT_ATOMS: atom_id res chain seq x y z
N ASP A 1 13.76 -3.78 6.37
CA ASP A 1 12.69 -2.78 6.28
C ASP A 1 12.48 -2.36 4.82
N ARG A 2 11.38 -1.67 4.49
CA ARG A 2 11.28 -0.95 3.19
C ARG A 2 12.18 0.29 3.24
N ARG A 3 12.63 0.78 2.09
CA ARG A 3 13.43 2.00 1.98
C ARG A 3 12.86 3.17 2.77
N GLY A 4 13.74 3.94 3.41
CA GLY A 4 13.36 5.07 4.26
C GLY A 4 12.67 4.68 5.57
N ARG A 5 12.68 3.40 5.96
CA ARG A 5 12.09 2.89 7.21
C ARG A 5 13.09 2.05 7.98
N GLY A 6 12.97 2.06 9.31
CA GLY A 6 13.76 1.21 10.19
C GLY A 6 15.27 1.38 9.97
N GLU A 7 15.94 0.29 9.63
CA GLU A 7 17.39 0.27 9.38
C GLU A 7 17.76 0.45 7.90
N SER A 8 16.75 0.51 7.01
CA SER A 8 16.97 0.72 5.58
C SER A 8 17.16 2.20 5.27
N GLY A 9 18.24 2.51 4.55
CA GLY A 9 18.45 3.83 3.96
C GLY A 9 17.42 4.17 2.89
N ASP A 10 17.61 5.32 2.26
CA ASP A 10 16.78 5.77 1.15
C ASP A 10 17.61 6.50 0.09
N THR A 11 17.11 6.54 -1.14
CA THR A 11 17.77 7.23 -2.25
C THR A 11 16.72 7.85 -3.16
N GLU A 12 16.74 9.18 -3.23
CA GLU A 12 15.90 9.96 -4.14
C GLU A 12 16.43 9.94 -5.59
N PRO A 13 15.56 10.13 -6.60
CA PRO A 13 14.10 10.26 -6.47
C PRO A 13 13.42 8.91 -6.27
N PHE A 14 12.35 8.91 -5.45
CA PHE A 14 11.51 7.73 -5.29
C PHE A 14 10.82 7.32 -6.60
N SER A 15 10.73 6.00 -6.83
CA SER A 15 9.72 5.40 -7.72
C SER A 15 9.35 4.02 -7.21
N VAL A 16 8.14 3.56 -7.56
CA VAL A 16 7.66 2.20 -7.21
C VAL A 16 8.61 1.12 -7.72
N ALA A 17 9.21 1.32 -8.90
CA ALA A 17 10.20 0.39 -9.46
C ALA A 17 11.41 0.17 -8.53
N ARG A 18 11.81 1.19 -7.75
CA ARG A 18 12.90 1.04 -6.78
C ARG A 18 12.49 0.15 -5.60
N GLU A 19 11.25 0.20 -5.13
CA GLU A 19 10.77 -0.72 -4.10
C GLU A 19 10.59 -2.15 -4.62
N VAL A 20 10.30 -2.31 -5.92
CA VAL A 20 10.34 -3.62 -6.58
C VAL A 20 11.77 -4.17 -6.60
N GLU A 21 12.78 -3.35 -6.86
CA GLU A 21 14.19 -3.75 -6.76
C GLU A 21 14.60 -4.14 -5.34
N ASP A 22 14.09 -3.46 -4.32
CA ASP A 22 14.32 -3.85 -2.92
C ASP A 22 13.78 -5.27 -2.66
N ILE A 23 12.59 -5.60 -3.17
CA ILE A 23 12.04 -6.96 -3.09
C ILE A 23 12.92 -7.94 -3.86
N ALA A 24 13.41 -7.59 -5.05
CA ALA A 24 14.30 -8.46 -5.81
C ALA A 24 15.59 -8.77 -5.05
N ALA A 25 16.18 -7.77 -4.38
CA ALA A 25 17.35 -7.95 -3.52
C ALA A 25 17.05 -8.87 -2.33
N LEU A 26 15.90 -8.72 -1.69
CA LEU A 26 15.47 -9.61 -0.60
C LEU A 26 15.21 -11.05 -1.06
N ILE A 27 14.63 -11.24 -2.25
CA ILE A 27 14.42 -12.59 -2.81
C ILE A 27 15.78 -13.24 -3.14
N LYS A 28 16.73 -12.48 -3.68
CA LYS A 28 18.08 -12.97 -3.92
C LYS A 28 18.74 -13.43 -2.62
N GLU A 29 18.66 -12.62 -1.58
CA GLU A 29 19.18 -12.96 -0.24
C GLU A 29 18.49 -14.21 0.35
N ALA A 30 17.19 -14.37 0.10
CA ALA A 30 16.40 -15.52 0.52
C ALA A 30 16.69 -16.83 -0.26
N GLY A 31 17.65 -16.84 -1.19
CA GLY A 31 18.04 -18.02 -1.97
C GLY A 31 17.56 -18.00 -3.42
N GLY A 32 17.13 -16.85 -3.95
CA GLY A 32 16.85 -16.64 -5.37
C GLY A 32 15.39 -16.85 -5.79
N THR A 33 14.55 -17.45 -4.94
CA THR A 33 13.09 -17.53 -5.13
C THR A 33 12.38 -17.37 -3.79
N ALA A 34 11.12 -16.91 -3.78
CA ALA A 34 10.35 -16.80 -2.54
C ALA A 34 8.84 -16.94 -2.74
N HIS A 35 8.15 -17.35 -1.68
CA HIS A 35 6.74 -17.00 -1.51
C HIS A 35 6.66 -15.57 -0.95
N VAL A 36 5.72 -14.76 -1.45
CA VAL A 36 5.56 -13.37 -1.01
C VAL A 36 4.18 -13.17 -0.40
N TYR A 37 4.14 -12.49 0.74
CA TYR A 37 2.92 -12.09 1.42
C TYR A 37 2.88 -10.56 1.59
N GLY A 38 1.92 -9.90 0.94
CA GLY A 38 1.72 -8.46 0.99
C GLY A 38 0.51 -8.07 1.83
N ILE A 39 0.67 -7.07 2.70
CA ILE A 39 -0.40 -6.58 3.57
C ILE A 39 -0.69 -5.11 3.24
N SER A 40 -1.97 -4.76 3.06
CA SER A 40 -2.40 -3.38 2.83
C SER A 40 -1.67 -2.75 1.62
N SER A 41 -0.98 -1.61 1.76
CA SER A 41 -0.15 -1.05 0.67
C SER A 41 0.96 -1.98 0.20
N GLY A 42 1.43 -2.89 1.07
CA GLY A 42 2.36 -3.95 0.70
C GLY A 42 1.77 -4.97 -0.27
N ALA A 43 0.43 -5.11 -0.34
CA ALA A 43 -0.22 -5.91 -1.37
C ALA A 43 -0.04 -5.31 -2.77
N ALA A 44 -0.19 -3.98 -2.90
CA ALA A 44 0.06 -3.27 -4.14
C ALA A 44 1.50 -3.51 -4.62
N LEU A 45 2.47 -3.33 -3.71
CA LEU A 45 3.88 -3.52 -4.03
C LEU A 45 4.22 -4.97 -4.39
N ALA A 46 3.63 -5.96 -3.70
CA ALA A 46 3.82 -7.37 -4.00
C ALA A 46 3.23 -7.77 -5.37
N LEU A 47 2.10 -7.17 -5.77
CA LEU A 47 1.51 -7.34 -7.09
C LEU A 47 2.38 -6.71 -8.20
N GLU A 48 2.94 -5.51 -7.97
CA GLU A 48 3.89 -4.90 -8.90
C GLU A 48 5.17 -5.74 -9.05
N ALA A 49 5.67 -6.32 -7.96
CA ALA A 49 6.79 -7.26 -7.98
C ALA A 49 6.49 -8.53 -8.80
N ALA A 50 5.31 -9.14 -8.59
CA ALA A 50 4.90 -10.31 -9.36
C ALA A 50 4.69 -9.99 -10.85
N LYS A 51 4.05 -8.86 -11.16
CA LYS A 51 3.85 -8.35 -12.52
C LYS A 51 5.18 -8.04 -13.22
N ALA A 52 6.19 -7.58 -12.49
CA ALA A 52 7.54 -7.35 -13.01
C ALA A 52 8.31 -8.65 -13.28
N GLY A 53 7.74 -9.83 -13.00
CA GLY A 53 8.36 -11.12 -13.27
C GLY A 53 9.48 -11.47 -12.28
N LEU A 54 9.47 -10.89 -11.07
CA LEU A 54 10.39 -11.33 -10.02
C LEU A 54 10.18 -12.82 -9.72
N PRO A 55 11.21 -13.55 -9.22
CA PRO A 55 11.15 -14.99 -8.97
C PRO A 55 10.31 -15.34 -7.73
N ILE A 56 9.04 -14.96 -7.76
CA ILE A 56 8.01 -15.27 -6.78
C ILE A 56 7.33 -16.56 -7.21
N THR A 57 7.23 -17.55 -6.31
CA THR A 57 6.64 -18.85 -6.64
C THR A 57 5.16 -18.94 -6.27
N LYS A 58 4.73 -18.18 -5.25
CA LYS A 58 3.33 -17.98 -4.85
C LYS A 58 3.18 -16.60 -4.21
N LEU A 59 2.03 -15.98 -4.45
CA LEU A 59 1.68 -14.68 -3.89
C LEU A 59 0.46 -14.81 -2.99
N ALA A 60 0.50 -14.17 -1.83
CA ALA A 60 -0.66 -13.93 -0.99
C ALA A 60 -0.78 -12.43 -0.72
N VAL A 61 -1.99 -11.89 -0.76
CA VAL A 61 -2.25 -10.49 -0.43
C VAL A 61 -3.43 -10.37 0.52
N TYR A 62 -3.31 -9.49 1.52
CA TYR A 62 -4.31 -9.30 2.55
C TYR A 62 -4.74 -7.84 2.67
N GLU A 63 -6.05 -7.61 2.62
CA GLU A 63 -6.71 -6.31 2.78
C GLU A 63 -6.06 -5.20 1.95
N PHE A 64 -5.84 -5.42 0.65
CA PHE A 64 -5.41 -4.37 -0.28
C PHE A 64 -6.51 -3.30 -0.32
N PRO A 65 -6.27 -2.06 0.17
CA PRO A 65 -7.35 -1.09 0.34
C PRO A 65 -7.71 -0.41 -0.99
N LEU A 66 -8.39 -1.11 -1.89
CA LEU A 66 -8.93 -0.59 -3.15
C LEU A 66 -10.28 0.09 -2.89
N VAL A 67 -10.58 1.18 -3.61
CA VAL A 67 -11.91 1.85 -3.55
C VAL A 67 -12.55 1.73 -4.94
N VAL A 68 -13.44 0.74 -5.09
CA VAL A 68 -13.99 0.31 -6.39
C VAL A 68 -15.47 0.61 -6.57
N ASP A 69 -16.10 1.20 -5.55
CA ASP A 69 -17.53 1.55 -5.51
C ASP A 69 -17.80 2.64 -4.44
N ASP A 70 -19.08 2.92 -4.21
CA ASP A 70 -19.57 3.97 -3.31
C ASP A 70 -19.72 3.53 -1.84
N THR A 71 -19.37 2.29 -1.48
CA THR A 71 -19.42 1.82 -0.09
C THR A 71 -18.39 2.50 0.82
N ARG A 72 -17.49 3.29 0.22
CA ARG A 72 -16.64 4.28 0.86
C ARG A 72 -16.51 5.49 -0.08
N PRO A 73 -16.51 6.73 0.45
CA PRO A 73 -16.16 7.90 -0.35
C PRO A 73 -14.76 7.77 -0.98
N PRO A 74 -14.58 8.23 -2.23
CA PRO A 74 -13.26 8.31 -2.86
C PRO A 74 -12.23 9.02 -1.97
N VAL A 75 -10.97 8.62 -2.10
CA VAL A 75 -9.89 9.42 -1.51
C VAL A 75 -9.79 10.73 -2.31
N PRO A 76 -9.71 11.90 -1.64
CA PRO A 76 -9.59 13.16 -2.37
C PRO A 76 -8.42 13.15 -3.34
N ALA A 77 -8.63 13.66 -4.56
CA ALA A 77 -7.60 13.60 -5.61
C ALA A 77 -6.30 14.34 -5.23
N ASP A 78 -6.39 15.37 -4.38
CA ASP A 78 -5.26 16.16 -3.88
C ASP A 78 -4.53 15.51 -2.67
N TYR A 79 -4.92 14.29 -2.29
CA TYR A 79 -4.39 13.59 -1.12
C TYR A 79 -2.88 13.34 -1.22
N PRO A 80 -2.32 12.80 -2.33
CA PRO A 80 -0.88 12.62 -2.46
C PRO A 80 -0.11 13.94 -2.31
N GLU A 81 -0.59 15.02 -2.94
CA GLU A 81 0.02 16.35 -2.87
C GLU A 81 -0.04 16.94 -1.46
N ARG A 82 -1.13 16.70 -0.71
CA ARG A 82 -1.24 17.13 0.68
C ARG A 82 -0.28 16.36 1.59
N LEU A 83 -0.06 15.06 1.36
CA LEU A 83 0.98 14.31 2.06
C LEU A 83 2.36 14.85 1.74
N GLU A 84 2.68 15.02 0.45
CA GLU A 84 3.96 15.55 -0.01
C GLU A 84 4.25 16.91 0.60
N LYS A 85 3.30 17.84 0.51
CA LYS A 85 3.41 19.18 1.09
C LYS A 85 3.61 19.15 2.60
N ALA A 86 2.90 18.27 3.31
CA ALA A 86 3.08 18.14 4.75
C ALA A 86 4.48 17.63 5.11
N ILE A 87 5.04 16.69 4.34
CA ILE A 87 6.40 16.20 4.53
C ILE A 87 7.43 17.28 4.19
N ALA A 88 7.34 17.89 3.01
CA ALA A 88 8.25 18.93 2.53
C ALA A 88 8.30 20.17 3.46
N THR A 89 7.19 20.48 4.15
CA THR A 89 7.11 21.61 5.10
C THR A 89 7.39 21.21 6.55
N GLY A 90 7.95 20.02 6.81
CA GLY A 90 8.36 19.58 8.15
C GLY A 90 7.19 19.29 9.10
N LYS A 91 6.04 18.87 8.58
CA LYS A 91 4.81 18.59 9.33
C LYS A 91 4.42 17.10 9.27
N PRO A 92 5.28 16.16 9.75
CA PRO A 92 5.02 14.73 9.67
C PRO A 92 3.77 14.30 10.45
N GLY A 93 3.44 14.99 11.54
CA GLY A 93 2.21 14.74 12.30
C GLY A 93 0.94 15.05 11.49
N THR A 94 0.99 16.06 10.63
CA THR A 94 -0.12 16.36 9.71
C THR A 94 -0.25 15.26 8.67
N ALA A 95 0.85 14.83 8.04
CA ALA A 95 0.85 13.74 7.07
C ALA A 95 0.25 12.44 7.67
N ILE A 96 0.67 12.06 8.88
CA ILE A 96 0.13 10.87 9.58
C ILE A 96 -1.37 11.00 9.83
N LYS A 97 -1.84 12.16 10.32
CA LYS A 97 -3.27 12.36 10.60
C LYS A 97 -4.10 12.36 9.32
N THR A 98 -3.59 12.94 8.22
CA THR A 98 -4.23 12.89 6.90
C THR A 98 -4.33 11.46 6.41
N PHE A 99 -3.22 10.70 6.43
CA PHE A 99 -3.20 9.27 6.07
C PHE A 99 -4.20 8.44 6.88
N MET A 100 -4.23 8.60 8.20
CA MET A 100 -5.15 7.84 9.07
C MET A 100 -6.62 8.16 8.79
N ARG A 101 -6.97 9.45 8.63
CA ARG A 101 -8.37 9.86 8.45
C ARG A 101 -8.90 9.55 7.06
N GLU A 102 -8.08 9.81 6.05
CA GLU A 102 -8.53 9.82 4.66
C GLU A 102 -8.13 8.55 3.94
N GLY A 103 -6.89 8.08 4.09
CA GLY A 103 -6.37 6.86 3.48
C GLY A 103 -6.93 5.58 4.10
N VAL A 104 -6.87 5.48 5.44
CA VAL A 104 -7.22 4.25 6.19
C VAL A 104 -8.59 4.32 6.90
N ARG A 105 -9.20 5.51 6.97
CA ARG A 105 -10.52 5.74 7.62
C ARG A 105 -10.55 5.36 9.12
N VAL A 106 -9.45 5.60 9.83
CA VAL A 106 -9.39 5.46 11.29
C VAL A 106 -10.35 6.46 11.95
N PRO A 107 -11.17 6.05 12.95
CA PRO A 107 -12.10 6.95 13.63
C PRO A 107 -11.43 8.20 14.21
N ALA A 108 -12.07 9.35 14.07
CA ALA A 108 -11.51 10.65 14.48
C ALA A 108 -11.05 10.72 15.95
N PRO A 109 -11.76 10.14 16.94
CA PRO A 109 -11.28 10.11 18.32
C PRO A 109 -9.96 9.34 18.48
N VAL A 110 -9.78 8.24 17.74
CA VAL A 110 -8.55 7.45 17.76
C VAL A 110 -7.39 8.27 17.15
N VAL A 111 -7.62 8.93 16.02
CA VAL A 111 -6.61 9.81 15.40
C VAL A 111 -6.23 10.98 16.30
N PHE A 112 -7.20 11.54 17.05
CA PHE A 112 -6.95 12.60 18.01
C PHE A 112 -6.07 12.14 19.17
N MET A 113 -6.29 10.91 19.66
CA MET A 113 -5.51 10.33 20.77
C MET A 113 -4.13 9.81 20.35
N MET A 114 -3.93 9.52 19.06
CA MET A 114 -2.69 8.91 18.55
C MET A 114 -1.39 9.62 18.98
N PRO A 115 -1.30 10.97 19.00
CA PRO A 115 -0.09 11.68 19.43
C PRO A 115 0.35 11.43 20.87
N PHE A 116 -0.55 10.96 21.73
CA PHE A 116 -0.26 10.67 23.13
C PHE A 116 0.23 9.23 23.35
N THR A 117 0.26 8.40 22.30
CA THR A 117 0.71 7.01 22.40
C THR A 117 2.24 6.90 22.25
N PRO A 118 2.87 5.86 22.84
CA PRO A 118 4.30 5.58 22.63
C PRO A 118 4.70 5.32 21.17
N ALA A 119 3.73 5.01 20.30
CA ALA A 119 3.96 4.79 18.88
C ALA A 119 4.19 6.10 18.09
N TRP A 120 3.74 7.25 18.59
CA TRP A 120 3.77 8.51 17.85
C TRP A 120 5.16 8.95 17.38
N PRO A 121 6.21 8.93 18.23
CA PRO A 121 7.57 9.24 17.76
C PRO A 121 8.05 8.28 16.67
N LYS A 122 7.69 6.99 16.75
CA LYS A 122 8.06 5.98 15.75
C LYS A 122 7.37 6.24 14.41
N LEU A 123 6.07 6.56 14.43
CA LEU A 123 5.32 6.93 13.22
C LEU A 123 5.88 8.18 12.57
N LYS A 124 6.24 9.21 13.35
CA LYS A 124 6.85 10.44 12.80
C LYS A 124 8.17 10.17 12.06
N LYS A 125 8.97 9.18 12.50
CA LYS A 125 10.23 8.82 11.82
C LYS A 125 9.99 8.26 10.42
N VAL A 126 8.92 7.50 10.23
CA VAL A 126 8.57 6.88 8.92
C VAL A 126 7.51 7.67 8.15
N ALA A 127 7.02 8.79 8.68
CA ALA A 127 6.05 9.63 8.00
C ALA A 127 6.47 10.07 6.59
N PRO A 128 7.77 10.36 6.30
CA PRO A 128 8.20 10.70 4.94
C PRO A 128 7.88 9.64 3.89
N THR A 129 7.75 8.37 4.28
CA THR A 129 7.44 7.28 3.35
C THR A 129 5.95 7.13 3.06
N LEU A 130 5.07 7.93 3.67
CA LEU A 130 3.63 7.91 3.38
C LEU A 130 3.33 8.33 1.93
N ARG A 131 4.17 9.18 1.34
CA ARG A 131 4.09 9.52 -0.10
C ARG A 131 4.37 8.30 -0.99
N TYR A 132 5.23 7.37 -0.53
CA TYR A 132 5.53 6.13 -1.26
C TYR A 132 4.32 5.21 -1.26
N ASP A 133 3.67 5.07 -0.10
CA ASP A 133 2.43 4.32 -0.01
C ASP A 133 1.35 4.95 -0.90
N ALA A 134 1.19 6.27 -0.92
CA ALA A 134 0.22 6.96 -1.78
C ALA A 134 0.45 6.71 -3.27
N ALA A 135 1.72 6.71 -3.72
CA ALA A 135 2.07 6.46 -5.12
C ALA A 135 1.66 5.06 -5.61
N LEU A 136 1.58 4.06 -4.71
CA LEU A 136 1.12 2.70 -5.06
C LEU A 136 -0.38 2.63 -5.40
N PHE A 137 -1.16 3.64 -5.01
CA PHE A 137 -2.62 3.68 -5.19
C PHE A 137 -3.08 4.58 -6.33
N ASP A 138 -2.16 5.05 -7.17
CA ASP A 138 -2.51 5.89 -8.32
C ASP A 138 -3.57 5.21 -9.21
N GLY A 139 -4.71 5.89 -9.40
CA GLY A 139 -5.88 5.38 -10.12
C GLY A 139 -6.62 4.19 -9.48
N LEU A 140 -6.50 3.99 -8.16
CA LEU A 140 -7.14 2.86 -7.44
C LEU A 140 -8.10 3.28 -6.32
N HIS A 141 -8.24 4.58 -6.08
CA HIS A 141 -8.97 5.17 -4.93
C HIS A 141 -10.09 6.14 -5.31
N ASP A 142 -10.42 6.24 -6.59
CA ASP A 142 -11.40 7.19 -7.11
C ASP A 142 -12.86 6.69 -7.03
N GLY A 143 -13.09 5.46 -6.54
CA GLY A 143 -14.42 4.87 -6.44
C GLY A 143 -14.93 4.29 -7.75
N THR A 144 -14.05 4.13 -8.75
CA THR A 144 -14.38 3.53 -10.05
C THR A 144 -13.86 2.09 -10.13
N PRO A 145 -14.38 1.26 -11.06
CA PRO A 145 -13.86 -0.08 -11.27
C PRO A 145 -12.35 -0.11 -11.55
N LEU A 146 -11.69 -1.20 -11.15
CA LEU A 146 -10.25 -1.36 -11.34
C LEU A 146 -9.86 -1.24 -12.82
N PRO A 147 -8.75 -0.56 -13.16
CA PRO A 147 -8.31 -0.45 -14.54
C PRO A 147 -8.08 -1.83 -15.17
N GLU A 148 -8.73 -2.08 -16.32
CA GLU A 148 -8.63 -3.36 -17.01
C GLU A 148 -7.18 -3.70 -17.34
N GLY A 149 -6.80 -4.96 -17.13
CA GLY A 149 -5.48 -5.47 -17.47
C GLY A 149 -4.32 -4.98 -16.58
N ARG A 150 -4.56 -4.14 -15.55
CA ARG A 150 -3.49 -3.61 -14.67
C ARG A 150 -2.57 -4.69 -14.10
N TRP A 151 -3.14 -5.85 -13.76
CA TRP A 151 -2.44 -7.02 -13.22
C TRP A 151 -2.47 -8.25 -14.14
N ALA A 152 -2.76 -8.09 -15.43
CA ALA A 152 -2.77 -9.21 -16.39
C ALA A 152 -1.39 -9.90 -16.54
N GLY A 153 -0.30 -9.21 -16.17
CA GLY A 153 1.05 -9.77 -16.15
C GLY A 153 1.38 -10.62 -14.92
N VAL A 154 0.49 -10.72 -13.92
CA VAL A 154 0.68 -11.59 -12.76
C VAL A 154 0.33 -13.03 -13.16
N SER A 155 1.33 -13.90 -13.25
CA SER A 155 1.20 -15.29 -13.71
C SER A 155 1.36 -16.34 -12.62
N VAL A 156 1.69 -15.91 -11.40
CA VAL A 156 1.94 -16.81 -10.26
C VAL A 156 0.62 -17.12 -9.53
N PRO A 157 0.46 -18.32 -8.94
CA PRO A 157 -0.69 -18.62 -8.09
C PRO A 157 -0.84 -17.56 -7.00
N THR A 158 -2.00 -16.92 -6.96
CA THR A 158 -2.27 -15.78 -6.08
C THR A 158 -3.45 -16.07 -5.17
N LEU A 159 -3.30 -15.75 -3.88
CA LEU A 159 -4.39 -15.79 -2.91
C LEU A 159 -4.71 -14.36 -2.49
N VAL A 160 -5.96 -13.92 -2.70
CA VAL A 160 -6.45 -12.62 -2.24
C VAL A 160 -7.33 -12.82 -1.01
N MET A 161 -7.08 -12.05 0.05
CA MET A 161 -7.75 -12.22 1.34
C MET A 161 -8.27 -10.90 1.92
N ASP A 162 -9.40 -10.99 2.58
CA ASP A 162 -9.87 -10.04 3.58
C ASP A 162 -9.98 -10.73 4.96
N GLY A 163 -10.43 -9.98 5.96
CA GLY A 163 -10.67 -10.47 7.31
C GLY A 163 -12.16 -10.49 7.67
N GLY A 164 -12.52 -11.32 8.66
CA GLY A 164 -13.91 -11.42 9.13
C GLY A 164 -14.50 -10.13 9.70
N LYS A 165 -13.67 -9.11 9.98
CA LYS A 165 -14.08 -7.78 10.44
C LYS A 165 -13.82 -6.67 9.42
N SER A 166 -13.39 -7.00 8.20
CA SER A 166 -13.13 -5.99 7.17
C SER A 166 -14.41 -5.22 6.85
N PRO A 167 -14.30 -3.91 6.61
CA PRO A 167 -15.45 -3.12 6.16
C PRO A 167 -15.87 -3.54 4.74
N ALA A 168 -17.10 -3.20 4.35
CA ALA A 168 -17.66 -3.59 3.04
C ALA A 168 -16.75 -3.19 1.86
N TRP A 169 -16.23 -1.96 1.85
CA TRP A 169 -15.36 -1.48 0.78
C TRP A 169 -14.05 -2.28 0.61
N ILE A 170 -13.49 -2.82 1.70
CA ILE A 170 -12.32 -3.72 1.62
C ILE A 170 -12.71 -5.04 0.97
N ARG A 171 -13.84 -5.64 1.40
CA ARG A 171 -14.33 -6.90 0.82
C ARG A 171 -14.64 -6.76 -0.67
N ASN A 172 -15.26 -5.65 -1.06
CA ASN A 172 -15.57 -5.34 -2.45
C ASN A 172 -14.29 -5.15 -3.27
N GLY A 173 -13.30 -4.42 -2.73
CA GLY A 173 -11.98 -4.27 -3.34
C GLY A 173 -11.24 -5.59 -3.53
N VAL A 174 -11.26 -6.46 -2.52
CA VAL A 174 -10.68 -7.82 -2.57
C VAL A 174 -11.39 -8.69 -3.61
N ALA A 175 -12.72 -8.67 -3.67
CA ALA A 175 -13.48 -9.41 -4.67
C ALA A 175 -13.23 -8.89 -6.10
N ALA A 176 -13.07 -7.58 -6.28
CA ALA A 176 -12.72 -6.99 -7.56
C ALA A 176 -11.29 -7.37 -7.97
N LEU A 177 -10.34 -7.37 -7.03
CA LEU A 177 -8.97 -7.78 -7.27
C LEU A 177 -8.84 -9.26 -7.66
N ALA A 178 -9.58 -10.15 -6.98
CA ALA A 178 -9.60 -11.58 -7.32
C ALA A 178 -10.07 -11.82 -8.77
N LYS A 179 -10.97 -10.99 -9.30
CA LYS A 179 -11.38 -11.04 -10.71
C LYS A 179 -10.34 -10.46 -11.66
N ALA A 180 -9.58 -9.46 -11.21
CA ALA A 180 -8.61 -8.74 -12.03
C ALA A 180 -7.24 -9.43 -12.13
N VAL A 181 -6.90 -10.28 -11.16
CA VAL A 181 -5.66 -11.09 -11.15
C VAL A 181 -5.96 -12.47 -11.75
N PRO A 182 -5.28 -12.88 -12.84
CA PRO A 182 -5.49 -14.19 -13.44
C PRO A 182 -5.23 -15.33 -12.45
N GLY A 183 -6.22 -16.20 -12.25
CA GLY A 183 -6.09 -17.41 -11.43
C GLY A 183 -6.03 -17.17 -9.91
N ALA A 184 -6.53 -16.02 -9.44
CA ALA A 184 -6.69 -15.71 -8.01
C ALA A 184 -8.00 -16.24 -7.41
#